data_AF-A0A7Y9EU86-F1
#
_entry.id   AF-A0A7Y9EU86-F1
#
_cell.length_a   1.000
_cell.length_b   1.000
_cell.length_c   1.000
_cell.angle_alpha   90.00
_cell.angle_beta   90.00
_cell.angle_gamma   90.00
#
_symmetry.space_group_name_H-M   'P 1'
#
loop_
_entity.id
_entity.type
_entity.pdbx_description
1 polymer ?
#
loop_
_entity_poly.entity_id
_entity_poly.type
_entity_poly.pdbx_seq_one_letter_code
_entity_poly.pdbx_strand_id
1 'polypeptide(L)'
;MGEPEHPARDFFLERTDRMESASVGWVEKAQREGVLRDDLSAEWIVRTLHALADGLQPLWLLDPDLDMAKHIEQVIELLRPPASD
;
A
#
# COMPACT_ATOMS: atom_id res chain seq x y z
N MET A 1 -3.88 23.00 -16.72
CA MET A 1 -5.25 23.14 -17.24
C MET A 1 -5.21 22.52 -18.62
N GLY A 2 -5.75 21.33 -18.92
CA GLY A 2 -6.99 20.71 -18.50
C GLY A 2 -7.73 20.41 -19.80
N GLU A 3 -7.74 19.15 -20.25
CA GLU A 3 -8.85 18.67 -21.07
C GLU A 3 -9.74 17.80 -20.16
N PRO A 4 -11.06 18.06 -20.07
CA PRO A 4 -11.93 17.46 -19.05
C PRO A 4 -12.28 15.99 -19.30
N GLU A 5 -11.96 15.44 -20.48
CA GLU A 5 -12.36 14.09 -20.90
C GLU A 5 -11.21 13.40 -21.64
N HIS A 6 -10.05 13.25 -20.99
CA HIS A 6 -9.02 12.38 -21.53
C HIS A 6 -9.42 10.92 -21.23
N PRO A 7 -9.55 10.01 -22.22
CA PRO A 7 -9.79 8.57 -22.02
C PRO A 7 -8.74 7.87 -21.13
N ALA A 8 -7.65 8.58 -20.83
CA ALA A 8 -6.63 8.13 -19.92
C ALA A 8 -7.08 8.25 -18.47
N ARG A 9 -7.95 9.20 -18.10
CA ARG A 9 -8.46 9.34 -16.73
C ARG A 9 -9.22 8.09 -16.29
N ASP A 10 -10.16 7.62 -17.11
CA ASP A 10 -10.93 6.41 -16.81
C ASP A 10 -10.04 5.15 -16.86
N PHE A 11 -9.08 5.09 -17.79
CA PHE A 11 -8.07 4.03 -17.83
C PHE A 11 -7.15 4.03 -16.59
N PHE A 12 -6.73 5.21 -16.11
CA PHE A 12 -5.91 5.35 -14.90
C PHE A 12 -6.72 5.00 -13.64
N LEU A 13 -8.00 5.35 -13.58
CA LEU A 13 -8.89 4.96 -12.49
C LEU A 13 -9.11 3.44 -12.48
N GLU A 14 -9.49 2.84 -13.60
CA GLU A 14 -9.73 1.39 -13.71
C GLU A 14 -8.46 0.58 -13.42
N ARG A 15 -7.29 1.09 -13.84
CA ARG A 15 -6.00 0.48 -13.52
C ARG A 15 -5.67 0.61 -12.02
N THR A 16 -5.92 1.78 -11.43
CA THR A 16 -5.67 2.02 -10.00
C THR A 16 -6.58 1.15 -9.15
N ASP A 17 -7.86 1.08 -9.47
CA ASP A 17 -8.85 0.21 -8.79
C ASP A 17 -8.47 -1.28 -8.90
N ARG A 18 -8.00 -1.72 -10.08
CA ARG A 18 -7.52 -3.11 -10.27
C ARG A 18 -6.28 -3.41 -9.44
N MET A 19 -5.34 -2.47 -9.37
CA MET A 19 -4.12 -2.64 -8.56
C MET A 19 -4.44 -2.62 -7.06
N GLU A 20 -5.32 -1.72 -6.62
CA GLU A 20 -5.77 -1.67 -5.23
C GLU A 20 -6.50 -2.95 -4.84
N SER A 21 -7.43 -3.43 -5.68
CA SER A 21 -8.16 -4.69 -5.45
C SER A 21 -7.22 -5.90 -5.36
N ALA A 22 -6.20 -5.96 -6.22
CA ALA A 22 -5.20 -7.01 -6.18
C ALA A 22 -4.40 -6.97 -4.86
N SER A 23 -3.94 -5.79 -4.45
CA SER A 23 -3.22 -5.59 -3.18
C SER A 23 -4.07 -5.99 -1.97
N VAL A 24 -5.36 -5.65 -1.98
CA VAL A 24 -6.30 -6.05 -0.91
C VAL A 24 -6.40 -7.57 -0.84
N GLY A 25 -6.62 -8.24 -1.97
CA GLY A 25 -6.69 -9.70 -2.02
C GLY A 25 -5.41 -10.40 -1.52
N TRP A 26 -4.24 -9.80 -1.74
CA TRP A 26 -2.98 -10.29 -1.16
C TRP A 26 -2.94 -10.15 0.36
N VAL A 27 -3.33 -9.00 0.89
CA VAL A 27 -3.37 -8.77 2.35
C VAL A 27 -4.37 -9.71 3.02
N GLU A 28 -5.58 -9.85 2.47
CA GLU A 28 -6.57 -10.78 2.99
C GLU A 28 -6.06 -12.24 2.99
N LYS A 29 -5.33 -12.63 1.94
CA LYS A 29 -4.71 -13.96 1.88
C LYS A 29 -3.67 -14.12 2.99
N ALA A 30 -2.80 -13.14 3.18
CA ALA A 30 -1.79 -13.16 4.24
C ALA A 30 -2.41 -13.19 5.64
N GLN A 31 -3.56 -12.51 5.85
CA GLN A 31 -4.33 -12.58 7.09
C GLN A 31 -4.89 -13.99 7.32
N ARG A 32 -5.51 -14.60 6.31
CA ARG A 32 -6.02 -15.99 6.39
C ARG A 32 -4.91 -17.01 6.66
N GLU A 33 -3.70 -16.75 6.19
CA GLU A 33 -2.52 -17.59 6.42
C GLU A 33 -1.82 -17.32 7.75
N GLY A 34 -2.29 -16.34 8.53
CA GLY A 34 -1.68 -15.95 9.81
C GLY A 34 -0.32 -15.28 9.65
N VAL A 35 -0.03 -14.71 8.48
CA VAL A 35 1.22 -13.97 8.20
C VAL A 35 1.09 -12.51 8.64
N LEU A 36 -0.12 -11.93 8.52
CA LEU A 36 -0.47 -10.59 8.97
C LEU A 36 -1.60 -10.66 9.99
N ARG A 37 -1.66 -9.67 10.88
CA ARG A 37 -2.76 -9.47 11.84
C ARG A 37 -4.09 -9.30 11.10
N ASP A 38 -5.12 -9.96 11.59
CA ASP A 38 -6.46 -10.01 11.00
C ASP A 38 -7.48 -9.11 11.71
N ASP A 39 -7.05 -8.38 12.74
CA ASP A 39 -7.86 -7.41 13.49
C ASP A 39 -7.92 -6.01 12.82
N LEU A 40 -7.30 -5.84 11.66
CA LEU A 40 -7.33 -4.65 10.83
C LEU A 40 -7.91 -4.97 9.44
N SER A 41 -8.63 -4.02 8.84
CA SER A 41 -9.14 -4.17 7.47
C SER A 41 -7.98 -4.23 6.46
N ALA A 42 -8.07 -5.16 5.50
CA ALA A 42 -7.11 -5.30 4.42
C ALA A 42 -7.06 -4.03 3.55
N GLU A 43 -8.22 -3.42 3.27
CA GLU A 43 -8.33 -2.14 2.56
C GLU A 43 -7.62 -1.02 3.30
N TRP A 44 -7.81 -0.94 4.61
CA TRP A 44 -7.13 0.06 5.43
C TRP A 44 -5.61 -0.12 5.41
N ILE A 45 -5.13 -1.36 5.52
CA ILE A 45 -3.69 -1.70 5.43
C ILE A 45 -3.12 -1.24 4.09
N VAL A 46 -3.74 -1.64 2.97
CA VAL A 46 -3.29 -1.30 1.62
C VAL A 46 -3.24 0.21 1.42
N ARG A 47 -4.32 0.91 1.79
CA ARG A 47 -4.39 2.37 1.65
C ARG A 47 -3.33 3.08 2.49
N THR A 48 -3.03 2.57 3.68
CA THR A 48 -2.01 3.13 4.57
C THR A 48 -0.60 2.92 4.00
N LEU A 49 -0.30 1.73 3.46
CA LEU A 49 0.97 1.43 2.83
C LEU A 49 1.19 2.26 1.56
N HIS A 50 0.15 2.47 0.73
CA HIS A 50 0.23 3.37 -0.41
C HIS A 50 0.48 4.82 0.02
N ALA A 51 -0.26 5.34 1.01
CA ALA A 51 -0.04 6.69 1.51
C ALA A 51 1.37 6.90 2.07
N LEU A 52 1.92 5.88 2.74
CA LEU A 52 3.31 5.88 3.19
C LEU A 52 4.29 5.94 2.01
N ALA A 53 4.12 5.07 1.02
CA ALA A 53 4.97 5.04 -0.17
C ALA A 53 4.92 6.36 -0.94
N ASP A 54 3.72 6.91 -1.17
CA ASP A 54 3.50 8.19 -1.85
C ASP A 54 4.16 9.36 -1.09
N GLY A 55 4.14 9.33 0.25
CA GLY A 55 4.80 10.34 1.09
C GLY A 55 6.32 10.21 1.12
N LEU A 56 6.85 8.99 1.06
CA LEU A 56 8.30 8.72 1.03
C LEU A 56 8.92 8.98 -0.34
N GLN A 57 8.18 8.75 -1.43
CA GLN A 57 8.69 8.93 -2.79
C GLN A 57 9.32 10.31 -3.04
N PRO A 58 8.70 11.46 -2.70
CA PRO A 58 9.34 12.76 -2.89
C PRO A 58 10.57 12.96 -1.98
N LEU A 59 10.56 12.41 -0.76
CA LEU A 59 11.72 12.48 0.14
C LEU A 59 12.91 11.68 -0.43
N TRP A 60 12.63 10.49 -0.99
CA TRP A 60 13.62 9.63 -1.64
C TRP A 60 14.24 10.29 -2.87
N LEU A 61 13.45 11.05 -3.65
CA LEU A 61 13.97 11.81 -4.79
C LEU A 61 14.90 12.96 -4.39
N LEU A 62 14.75 13.48 -3.17
CA LEU A 62 15.55 14.60 -2.64
C LEU A 62 16.78 14.13 -1.89
N ASP A 63 16.70 12.96 -1.25
CA ASP A 63 17.75 12.38 -0.41
C ASP A 63 18.09 10.95 -0.90
N PRO A 64 19.21 10.75 -1.61
CA PRO A 64 19.63 9.44 -2.10
C PRO A 64 20.04 8.48 -0.98
N ASP A 65 20.25 8.96 0.24
CA ASP A 65 20.57 8.11 1.39
C ASP A 65 19.30 7.59 2.09
N LEU A 66 18.12 8.09 1.73
CA LEU A 66 16.86 7.60 2.28
C LEU A 66 16.56 6.19 1.77
N ASP A 67 16.50 5.22 2.66
CA ASP A 67 16.03 3.87 2.34
C ASP A 67 14.50 3.79 2.47
N MET A 68 13.79 4.13 1.38
CA MET A 68 12.33 4.05 1.33
C MET A 68 11.80 2.63 1.60
N ALA A 69 12.48 1.60 1.08
CA ALA A 69 12.06 0.21 1.24
C ALA A 69 12.07 -0.19 2.71
N LYS A 70 13.14 0.16 3.44
CA LYS A 70 13.27 -0.11 4.87
C LYS A 70 12.15 0.49 5.72
N HIS A 71 11.66 1.68 5.38
CA HIS A 71 10.55 2.30 6.11
C HIS A 71 9.23 1.54 5.90
N ILE A 72 8.98 1.09 4.66
CA ILE A 72 7.80 0.28 4.34
C ILE A 72 7.89 -1.09 5.01
N GLU A 73 9.06 -1.74 4.96
CA GLU A 73 9.33 -3.00 5.65
C GLU A 73 9.06 -2.90 7.15
N GLN A 74 9.55 -1.84 7.81
CA GLN A 74 9.29 -1.61 9.23
C GLN A 74 7.80 -1.52 9.56
N VAL A 75 6.99 -0.89 8.70
CA VAL A 75 5.54 -0.83 8.91
C VAL A 75 4.89 -2.20 8.67
N ILE A 76 5.34 -2.97 7.67
CA ILE A 76 4.86 -4.34 7.45
C ILE A 76 5.19 -5.23 8.66
N GLU A 77 6.36 -5.06 9.28
CA GLU A 77 6.73 -5.80 10.50
C GLU A 77 5.77 -5.51 11.66
N LEU A 78 5.27 -4.27 11.79
CA LEU A 78 4.25 -3.91 12.79
C LEU A 78 2.87 -4.53 12.51
N LEU A 79 2.64 -5.02 11.29
CA LEU A 79 1.43 -5.73 10.89
C LEU A 79 1.53 -7.23 11.12
N ARG A 80 2.65 -7.77 11.62
CA ARG A 80 2.70 -9.18 12.02
C ARG A 80 1.65 -9.46 13.11
N PRO A 81 1.11 -10.69 13.17
CA PRO A 81 0.21 -11.08 14.23
C PRO A 81 0.85 -10.85 15.60
N PRO A 82 0.08 -10.42 16.60
CA PRO A 82 0.57 -10.37 17.97
C PRO A 82 1.01 -11.78 18.41
N ALA A 83 2.05 -11.85 19.24
CA ALA A 83 2.42 -13.12 19.86
C ALA A 83 1.21 -13.70 20.59
N SER A 84 0.86 -14.94 20.27
CA SER A 84 -0.18 -15.66 21.01
C SER A 84 0.41 -16.05 22.37
N ASP A 85 -0.15 -15.53 23.46
CA ASP A 85 0.10 -16.02 24.83
C ASP A 85 -0.50 -17.42 25.05
#